data_AF-A0A947ARX6-F1
#
_entry.id   AF-A0A947ARX6-F1
#
_cell.length_a   1.000
_cell.length_b   1.000
_cell.length_c   1.000
_cell.angle_alpha   90.00
_cell.angle_beta   90.00
_cell.angle_gamma   90.00
#
_symmetry.space_group_name_H-M   'P 1'
#
loop_
_entity.id
_entity.type
_entity.pdbx_description
1 polymer ?
#
loop_
_entity_poly.entity_id
_entity_poly.type
_entity_poly.pdbx_seq_one_letter_code
_entity_poly.pdbx_strand_id
1 'polypeptide(L)'
;VMALMIFLIGIATGWKFLNGFVGSEAVSSAARLLTSGPLSTNFWVFEIGIGLALPLVILLITRLESIQALSSAALMVLVGQFFSRLNLVAAGQLIPQFQDVEGMPEYFTYAPTAPELAIVLSGIGVLGACFLIGEYFLGESFRHHHEN
;
A
#
# COMPACT_ATOMS: atom_id res chain seq x y z
N VAL A 1 -6.84 18.59 -1.49
CA VAL A 1 -6.40 17.67 -0.40
C VAL A 1 -5.80 16.38 -0.95
N MET A 2 -6.47 15.65 -1.84
CA MET A 2 -5.98 14.36 -2.36
C MET A 2 -4.60 14.41 -3.03
N ALA A 3 -4.36 15.36 -3.93
CA ALA A 3 -3.05 15.52 -4.57
C ALA A 3 -1.91 15.83 -3.57
N LEU A 4 -2.21 16.60 -2.52
CA LEU A 4 -1.27 16.88 -1.44
C LEU A 4 -0.92 15.60 -0.66
N MET A 5 -1.92 14.77 -0.35
CA MET A 5 -1.70 13.49 0.34
C MET A 5 -0.84 12.54 -0.51
N ILE A 6 -1.12 12.42 -1.81
CA ILE A 6 -0.31 11.61 -2.73
C ILE A 6 1.14 12.10 -2.75
N PHE A 7 1.34 13.42 -2.80
CA PHE A 7 2.68 14.03 -2.75
C PHE A 7 3.40 13.71 -1.44
N LEU A 8 2.74 13.87 -0.29
CA LEU A 8 3.32 13.53 1.02
C LEU A 8 3.65 12.04 1.15
N ILE A 9 2.78 11.16 0.63
CA ILE A 9 3.04 9.72 0.57
C ILE A 9 4.29 9.44 -0.28
N GLY A 10 4.43 10.12 -1.43
CA GLY A 10 5.63 10.01 -2.26
C GLY A 10 6.92 10.37 -1.50
N ILE A 11 6.90 11.48 -0.75
CA ILE A 11 8.04 11.88 0.11
C ILE A 11 8.28 10.83 1.19
N ALA A 12 7.24 10.36 1.88
CA ALA A 12 7.37 9.36 2.93
C ALA A 12 7.94 8.02 2.41
N THR A 13 7.51 7.59 1.23
CA THR A 13 8.07 6.41 0.55
C THR A 13 9.54 6.63 0.21
N GLY A 14 9.92 7.80 -0.32
CA GLY A 14 11.33 8.14 -0.53
C GLY A 14 12.15 8.08 0.76
N TRP A 15 11.63 8.66 1.85
CA TRP A 15 12.28 8.66 3.16
C TRP A 15 12.43 7.26 3.75
N LYS A 16 11.43 6.39 3.56
CA LYS A 16 11.48 4.97 3.95
C LYS A 16 12.64 4.25 3.26
N PHE A 17 12.85 4.46 1.96
CA PHE A 17 13.96 3.84 1.25
C PHE A 17 15.31 4.42 1.64
N LEU A 18 15.42 5.75 1.84
CA LEU A 18 16.65 6.35 2.35
C LEU A 18 17.07 5.74 3.69
N ASN A 19 16.14 5.65 4.65
CA ASN A 19 16.41 4.97 5.92
C ASN A 19 16.71 3.49 5.74
N GLY A 20 16.08 2.84 4.75
CA GLY A 20 16.33 1.43 4.46
C GLY A 20 17.77 1.17 4.01
N PHE A 21 18.34 2.04 3.19
CA PHE A 21 19.73 1.91 2.72
C PHE A 21 20.78 2.32 3.75
N VAL A 22 20.44 3.21 4.69
CA VAL A 22 21.36 3.70 5.75
C VAL A 22 21.21 2.88 7.05
N GLY A 23 20.14 2.10 7.19
CA GLY A 23 19.84 1.28 8.35
C GLY A 23 20.71 0.03 8.49
N SER A 24 20.22 -0.97 9.24
CA SER A 24 20.93 -2.24 9.42
C SER A 24 21.01 -3.05 8.13
N GLU A 25 21.97 -3.96 8.04
CA GLU A 25 22.18 -4.80 6.85
C GLU A 25 20.90 -5.53 6.43
N ALA A 26 20.13 -6.07 7.39
CA ALA A 26 18.84 -6.69 7.13
C ALA A 26 17.84 -5.74 6.44
N VAL A 27 17.75 -4.48 6.87
CA VAL A 27 16.82 -3.50 6.27
C VAL A 27 17.33 -3.06 4.89
N SER A 28 18.65 -2.96 4.71
CA SER A 28 19.26 -2.64 3.42
C SER A 28 19.04 -3.74 2.39
N SER A 29 19.10 -5.00 2.81
CA SER A 29 18.79 -6.18 1.99
C SER A 29 17.30 -6.22 1.63
N ALA A 30 16.40 -5.81 2.54
CA ALA A 30 14.97 -5.66 2.26
C ALA A 30 14.70 -4.59 1.19
N ALA A 31 15.38 -3.45 1.29
CA ALA A 31 15.28 -2.38 0.30
C ALA A 31 15.79 -2.82 -1.08
N ARG A 32 16.88 -3.60 -1.14
CA ARG A 32 17.42 -4.18 -2.38
C ARG A 32 16.49 -5.22 -2.99
N LEU A 33 15.89 -6.08 -2.16
CA LEU A 33 14.87 -7.07 -2.58
C LEU A 33 13.65 -6.40 -3.25
N LEU A 34 13.20 -5.27 -2.71
CA LEU A 34 12.06 -4.52 -3.23
C LEU A 34 12.39 -3.70 -4.47
N THR A 35 13.62 -3.20 -4.61
CA THR A 35 13.99 -2.32 -5.73
C THR A 35 14.53 -3.10 -6.94
N SER A 36 15.28 -4.19 -6.70
CA SER A 36 15.99 -4.96 -7.72
C SER A 36 15.86 -6.48 -7.57
N GLY A 37 15.15 -6.97 -6.55
CA GLY A 37 14.97 -8.40 -6.29
C GLY A 37 13.66 -8.97 -6.87
N PRO A 38 13.22 -10.15 -6.40
CA PRO A 38 12.03 -10.85 -6.90
C PRO A 38 10.71 -10.08 -6.69
N LEU A 39 10.68 -9.14 -5.73
CA LEU A 39 9.53 -8.28 -5.46
C LEU A 39 9.54 -6.96 -6.25
N SER A 40 10.57 -6.72 -7.08
CA SER A 40 10.74 -5.46 -7.80
C SER A 40 9.59 -5.14 -8.74
N THR A 41 9.07 -6.12 -9.49
CA THR A 41 7.90 -5.92 -10.35
C THR A 41 6.70 -5.44 -9.55
N ASN A 42 6.47 -6.00 -8.35
CA ASN A 42 5.35 -5.59 -7.52
C ASN A 42 5.51 -4.16 -6.99
N PHE A 43 6.73 -3.81 -6.59
CA PHE A 43 7.05 -2.47 -6.11
C PHE A 43 6.89 -1.41 -7.22
N TRP A 44 7.53 -1.62 -8.38
CA TRP A 44 7.50 -0.64 -9.46
C TRP A 44 6.12 -0.50 -10.10
N VAL A 45 5.41 -1.61 -10.33
CA VAL A 45 4.13 -1.59 -11.04
C VAL A 45 2.97 -1.22 -10.11
N PHE A 46 2.83 -1.90 -8.97
CA PHE A 46 1.65 -1.69 -8.12
C PHE A 46 1.83 -0.54 -7.12
N GLU A 47 2.98 -0.45 -6.45
CA GLU A 47 3.18 0.59 -5.42
C GLU A 47 3.53 1.94 -6.03
N ILE A 48 4.51 2.00 -6.93
CA ILE A 48 4.92 3.25 -7.59
C ILE A 48 4.01 3.58 -8.78
N GLY A 49 3.77 2.62 -9.68
CA GLY A 49 2.95 2.84 -10.87
C GLY A 49 1.50 3.14 -10.53
N ILE A 50 0.78 2.16 -9.98
CA ILE A 50 -0.66 2.27 -9.70
C ILE A 50 -0.94 3.12 -8.45
N GLY A 51 -0.11 3.03 -7.42
CA GLY A 51 -0.34 3.74 -6.15
C GLY A 51 0.01 5.21 -6.14
N LEU A 52 0.96 5.65 -6.98
CA LEU A 52 1.49 7.02 -6.96
C LEU A 52 1.46 7.68 -8.34
N ALA A 53 2.08 7.09 -9.35
CA ALA A 53 2.29 7.72 -10.64
C ALA A 53 0.98 7.89 -11.44
N LEU A 54 0.22 6.81 -11.62
CA LEU A 54 -1.06 6.83 -12.34
C LEU A 54 -2.09 7.80 -11.73
N PRO A 55 -2.40 7.74 -10.42
CA PRO A 55 -3.36 8.66 -9.82
C PRO A 55 -2.88 10.11 -9.92
N LEU A 56 -1.58 10.37 -9.77
CA LEU A 56 -1.04 11.73 -9.96
C LEU A 56 -1.21 12.21 -11.41
N VAL A 57 -0.95 11.37 -12.41
CA VAL A 57 -1.17 11.68 -13.83
C VAL A 57 -2.65 11.96 -14.13
N ILE A 58 -3.56 11.11 -13.63
CA ILE A 58 -5.01 11.31 -13.81
C ILE A 58 -5.45 12.64 -13.20
N LEU A 59 -4.99 12.97 -12.00
CA LEU A 59 -5.31 14.22 -11.32
C LEU A 59 -4.76 15.45 -12.03
N LEU A 60 -3.55 15.35 -12.61
CA LEU A 60 -2.95 16.43 -13.40
C LEU A 60 -3.71 16.67 -14.72
N ILE A 61 -4.07 15.61 -15.45
CA ILE A 61 -4.78 15.72 -16.73
C ILE A 61 -6.19 16.28 -16.52
N THR A 62 -6.89 15.82 -15.49
CA THR A 62 -8.28 16.21 -15.22
C THR A 62 -8.41 17.50 -14.40
N ARG A 63 -7.28 18.13 -14.07
CA ARG A 63 -7.19 19.39 -13.31
C ARG A 63 -7.98 19.41 -12.00
N LEU A 64 -8.22 18.24 -11.41
CA LEU A 64 -9.01 18.05 -10.18
C LEU A 64 -10.50 18.44 -10.30
N GLU A 65 -11.04 18.59 -11.51
CA GLU A 65 -12.42 19.07 -11.72
C GLU A 65 -13.43 17.92 -11.83
N SER A 66 -12.99 16.71 -12.21
CA SER A 66 -13.88 15.57 -12.43
C SER A 66 -14.00 14.66 -11.20
N ILE A 67 -15.22 14.51 -10.69
CA ILE A 67 -15.55 13.60 -9.57
C ILE A 67 -15.24 12.14 -9.89
N GLN A 68 -15.47 11.71 -11.14
CA GLN A 68 -15.19 10.34 -11.56
C GLN A 68 -13.68 10.06 -11.57
N ALA A 69 -12.88 11.04 -12.03
CA ALA A 69 -11.43 10.95 -12.01
C ALA A 69 -10.85 10.97 -10.60
N LEU A 70 -11.45 11.77 -9.71
CA LEU A 70 -11.07 11.80 -8.29
C LEU A 70 -11.37 10.45 -7.60
N SER A 71 -12.54 9.87 -7.86
CA SER A 71 -12.93 8.57 -7.30
C SER A 71 -12.04 7.43 -7.81
N SER A 72 -11.75 7.38 -9.12
CA SER A 72 -10.84 6.37 -9.67
C SER A 72 -9.41 6.53 -9.16
N ALA A 73 -8.89 7.76 -9.08
CA ALA A 73 -7.57 8.03 -8.50
C ALA A 73 -7.50 7.59 -7.03
N ALA A 74 -8.54 7.85 -6.22
CA ALA A 74 -8.60 7.40 -4.84
C ALA A 74 -8.57 5.87 -4.72
N LEU A 75 -9.31 5.16 -5.59
CA LEU A 75 -9.30 3.70 -5.62
C LEU A 75 -7.92 3.15 -5.98
N MET A 76 -7.24 3.75 -6.96
CA MET A 76 -5.88 3.36 -7.36
C MET A 76 -4.87 3.56 -6.24
N VAL A 77 -4.96 4.69 -5.51
CA VAL A 77 -4.13 4.94 -4.32
C VAL A 77 -4.39 3.89 -3.24
N LEU A 78 -5.65 3.53 -2.96
CA LEU A 78 -5.99 2.49 -1.99
C LEU A 78 -5.35 1.14 -2.35
N VAL A 79 -5.44 0.73 -3.62
CA VAL A 79 -4.82 -0.51 -4.09
C VAL A 79 -3.29 -0.44 -3.96
N GLY A 80 -2.66 0.64 -4.38
CA GLY A 80 -1.21 0.78 -4.26
C GLY A 80 -0.70 0.81 -2.82
N GLN A 81 -1.46 1.43 -1.90
CA GLN A 81 -1.13 1.42 -0.47
C GLN A 81 -1.29 0.04 0.17
N PHE A 82 -2.27 -0.75 -0.28
CA PHE A 82 -2.38 -2.14 0.11
C PHE A 82 -1.14 -2.95 -0.30
N PHE A 83 -0.68 -2.82 -1.56
CA PHE A 83 0.56 -3.46 -2.01
C PHE A 83 1.80 -2.94 -1.27
N SER A 84 1.87 -1.66 -0.91
CA SER A 84 2.97 -1.12 -0.09
C SER A 84 3.10 -1.83 1.26
N ARG A 85 1.97 -2.14 1.89
CA ARG A 85 1.95 -2.90 3.15
C ARG A 85 2.29 -4.37 2.94
N LEU A 86 1.75 -5.01 1.90
CA LEU A 86 2.11 -6.39 1.56
C LEU A 86 3.61 -6.54 1.28
N ASN A 87 4.16 -5.65 0.45
CA ASN A 87 5.58 -5.61 0.11
C ASN A 87 6.45 -5.46 1.35
N LEU A 88 6.06 -4.61 2.30
CA LEU A 88 6.78 -4.42 3.56
C LEU A 88 6.80 -5.70 4.40
N VAL A 89 5.64 -6.35 4.55
CA VAL A 89 5.55 -7.59 5.34
C VAL A 89 6.31 -8.73 4.65
N ALA A 90 6.10 -8.92 3.34
CA ALA A 90 6.77 -9.96 2.56
C ALA A 90 8.29 -9.78 2.55
N ALA A 91 8.79 -8.56 2.32
CA ALA A 91 10.23 -8.28 2.38
C ALA A 91 10.82 -8.60 3.76
N GLY A 92 10.07 -8.39 4.85
CA GLY A 92 10.49 -8.77 6.19
C GLY A 92 10.55 -10.28 6.44
N GLN A 93 9.76 -11.08 5.71
CA GLN A 93 9.75 -12.55 5.82
C GLN A 93 10.77 -13.23 4.92
N LEU A 94 11.12 -12.62 3.78
CA LEU A 94 12.03 -13.20 2.79
C LEU A 94 13.50 -13.20 3.25
N ILE A 95 13.84 -12.38 4.25
CA ILE A 95 15.20 -12.21 4.75
C ILE A 95 15.43 -13.19 5.91
N PRO A 96 16.37 -14.14 5.76
CA PRO A 96 16.71 -15.03 6.85
C PRO A 96 17.37 -14.25 8.01
N GLN A 97 16.95 -14.55 9.24
CA GLN A 97 17.58 -13.98 10.45
C GLN A 97 18.98 -14.56 10.72
N PHE A 98 19.30 -15.71 10.14
CA PHE A 98 20.57 -16.43 10.34
C PHE A 98 21.30 -16.62 9.00
N GLN A 99 21.73 -15.50 8.42
CA GLN A 99 22.42 -15.45 7.12
C GLN A 99 23.83 -16.08 7.20
N ASP A 100 24.42 -16.11 8.40
CA ASP A 100 25.78 -16.60 8.66
C ASP A 100 25.88 -18.11 8.88
N VAL A 101 24.78 -18.86 8.77
CA VAL A 101 24.78 -20.33 8.95
C VAL A 101 25.00 -21.00 7.59
N GLU A 102 26.09 -21.77 7.49
CA GLU A 102 26.45 -22.53 6.28
C GLU A 102 25.28 -23.41 5.80
N GLY A 103 24.87 -23.21 4.54
CA GLY A 103 23.80 -24.00 3.89
C GLY A 103 22.41 -23.37 3.88
N MET A 104 22.22 -22.16 4.43
CA MET A 104 20.94 -21.42 4.29
C MET A 104 20.80 -20.77 2.90
N PRO A 105 19.60 -20.79 2.29
CA PRO A 105 19.33 -20.04 1.06
C PRO A 105 19.46 -18.53 1.29
N GLU A 106 19.95 -17.80 0.30
CA GLU A 106 20.12 -16.34 0.34
C GLU A 106 18.77 -15.60 0.50
N TYR A 107 17.68 -16.17 -0.03
CA TYR A 107 16.31 -15.69 0.13
C TYR A 107 15.32 -16.84 0.29
N PHE A 108 14.31 -16.67 1.14
CA PHE A 108 13.14 -17.55 1.12
C PHE A 108 12.28 -17.26 -0.12
N THR A 109 11.45 -18.21 -0.53
CA THR A 109 10.43 -17.98 -1.57
C THR A 109 9.06 -17.90 -0.90
N TYR A 110 8.38 -16.77 -1.06
CA TYR A 110 7.01 -16.59 -0.58
C TYR A 110 6.05 -16.52 -1.76
N ALA A 111 5.05 -17.40 -1.77
CA ALA A 111 3.94 -17.36 -2.70
C ALA A 111 2.64 -17.36 -1.89
N PRO A 112 1.77 -16.35 -2.03
CA PRO A 112 0.54 -16.28 -1.26
C PRO A 112 -0.37 -17.47 -1.60
N THR A 113 -0.90 -18.10 -0.56
CA THR A 113 -1.81 -19.23 -0.63
C THR A 113 -3.27 -18.76 -0.72
N ALA A 114 -4.15 -19.61 -1.26
CA ALA A 114 -5.56 -19.28 -1.40
C ALA A 114 -6.25 -18.91 -0.06
N PRO A 115 -5.97 -19.57 1.08
CA PRO A 115 -6.51 -19.17 2.38
C PRO A 115 -6.05 -17.78 2.84
N GLU A 116 -4.77 -17.41 2.60
CA GLU A 116 -4.26 -16.08 2.95
C GLU A 116 -5.02 -14.99 2.19
N LEU A 117 -5.27 -15.20 0.89
CA LEU A 117 -6.08 -14.26 0.10
C LEU A 117 -7.53 -14.19 0.59
N ALA A 118 -8.12 -15.32 0.97
CA ALA A 118 -9.48 -15.36 1.51
C ALA A 118 -9.60 -14.57 2.82
N ILE A 119 -8.60 -14.64 3.70
CA ILE A 119 -8.56 -13.85 4.95
C ILE A 119 -8.48 -12.36 4.64
N VAL A 120 -7.64 -11.95 3.67
CA VAL A 120 -7.54 -10.55 3.24
C VAL A 120 -8.89 -10.05 2.72
N LEU A 121 -9.54 -10.80 1.82
CA LEU A 121 -10.85 -10.44 1.27
C LEU A 121 -11.93 -10.38 2.35
N SER A 122 -11.88 -11.30 3.32
CA SER A 122 -12.79 -11.30 4.46
C SER A 122 -12.59 -10.07 5.34
N GLY A 123 -11.35 -9.64 5.57
CA GLY A 123 -11.06 -8.41 6.30
C GLY A 123 -11.64 -7.17 5.63
N ILE A 124 -11.50 -7.05 4.31
CA ILE A 124 -12.12 -5.97 3.53
C ILE A 124 -13.65 -6.02 3.64
N GLY A 125 -14.25 -7.22 3.54
CA GLY A 125 -15.68 -7.42 3.67
C GLY A 125 -16.23 -7.04 5.05
N VAL A 126 -15.55 -7.44 6.12
CA VAL A 126 -15.92 -7.10 7.50
C VAL A 126 -15.82 -5.60 7.73
N LEU A 127 -14.76 -4.94 7.26
CA LEU A 127 -14.62 -3.49 7.35
C LEU A 127 -15.75 -2.76 6.60
N GLY A 128 -16.11 -3.23 5.40
CA GLY A 128 -17.24 -2.71 4.64
C GLY A 128 -18.57 -2.88 5.38
N ALA A 129 -18.81 -4.05 5.97
CA ALA A 129 -20.01 -4.31 6.77
C ALA A 129 -20.06 -3.41 8.02
N CYS A 130 -18.95 -3.26 8.74
CA CYS A 130 -18.85 -2.34 9.88
C CYS A 130 -19.11 -0.89 9.49
N PHE A 131 -18.61 -0.46 8.33
CA PHE A 131 -18.86 0.88 7.80
C PHE A 131 -20.36 1.11 7.54
N LEU A 132 -21.03 0.17 6.85
CA LEU A 132 -22.46 0.26 6.56
C LEU A 132 -23.32 0.21 7.83
N ILE A 133 -22.95 -0.63 8.80
CA ILE A 133 -23.60 -0.67 10.11
C ILE A 133 -23.43 0.67 10.83
N GLY A 134 -22.23 1.24 10.82
CA GLY A 134 -21.95 2.55 11.39
C GLY A 134 -22.79 3.65 10.76
N GLU A 135 -22.90 3.67 9.43
CA GLU A 135 -23.76 4.59 8.70
C GLU A 135 -25.24 4.42 9.06
N TYR A 136 -25.71 3.18 9.18
CA TYR A 136 -27.09 2.88 9.56
C TYR A 136 -27.43 3.40 10.97
N PHE A 137 -26.54 3.19 11.95
CA PHE A 137 -26.80 3.59 13.34
C PHE A 137 -26.55 5.08 13.61
N LEU A 138 -25.51 5.67 13.02
CA LEU A 138 -25.11 7.05 13.32
C LEU A 138 -25.62 8.06 12.26
N GLY A 139 -26.06 7.60 11.10
CA GLY A 139 -26.46 8.47 9.98
C GLY A 139 -27.59 9.45 10.33
N GLU A 140 -28.55 9.04 11.17
CA GLU A 140 -29.63 9.93 11.61
C GLU A 140 -29.15 11.04 12.55
N SER A 141 -28.12 10.76 13.39
CA SER A 141 -27.56 11.76 14.32
C SER A 141 -26.86 12.92 13.61
N PHE A 142 -26.29 12.68 12.41
CA PHE A 142 -25.58 13.72 11.66
C PHE A 142 -26.48 14.53 10.72
N ARG A 143 -27.72 14.06 10.48
CA ARG A 143 -28.68 14.75 9.60
C ARG A 143 -29.23 16.05 10.21
N HIS A 144 -29.25 16.17 11.53
CA HIS A 144 -29.82 17.33 12.24
C HIS A 144 -28.93 18.58 12.32
N HIS A 145 -27.68 18.55 11.82
CA HIS A 145 -26.76 19.71 11.84
C HIS A 145 -26.70 20.51 10.53
N HIS A 146 -27.49 20.14 9.52
CA HIS A 146 -27.49 20.80 8.21
C HIS A 146 -28.69 21.73 7.94
N GLU A 147 -29.58 21.95 8.93
CA GLU A 147 -30.82 22.75 8.77
C GLU A 147 -30.91 24.03 9.65
N ASN A 148 -29.81 24.55 10.18
CA ASN A 148 -29.82 25.86 10.88
C ASN A 148 -28.84 26.86 10.26
#